data_AF-Q0F2J3-F1
#
_entry.id   AF-Q0F2J3-F1
#
_cell.length_a   1.000
_cell.length_b   1.000
_cell.length_c   1.000
_cell.angle_alpha   90.00
_cell.angle_beta   90.00
_cell.angle_gamma   90.00
#
_symmetry.space_group_name_H-M   'P 1'
#
loop_
_entity.id
_entity.type
_entity.pdbx_description
1 polymer ?
#
loop_
_entity_poly.entity_id
_entity_poly.type
_entity_poly.pdbx_seq_one_letter_code
_entity_poly.pdbx_strand_id
1 'polypeptide(L)'
;MSLSRTAKQGEGAADLKSADLLLAVLLHLLVLIIILVLAYWQQAHKIEPLKRIEVMMISAKELAKLEQQAHNRPKHTKAAEVKPKPVIKKPKPKPVKKAKPVVKPKPVVKPKPVAKPKAVVKPAAKPHTKTIPKADKNFDPFAPVSSSTDRSATHAQTTRPELADLAGKQLSTSEKERYIALMQAAVQEHWKVPASSGTFTDPLVEMKLLPNGDIASVKILESSGSALLDASLVRAIQAAAPFQVPAQQFEFFRVNNLRFHPLK
;
A
#
# COMPACT_ATOMS: atom_id res chain seq x y z
N MET A 1 -75.26 45.53 53.79
CA MET A 1 -76.16 44.89 52.81
C MET A 1 -75.35 43.93 51.97
N SER A 2 -75.43 42.66 52.35
CA SER A 2 -74.90 41.49 51.66
C SER A 2 -75.76 41.16 50.43
N LEU A 3 -75.15 40.59 49.38
CA LEU A 3 -75.63 39.44 48.60
C LEU A 3 -74.67 39.13 47.43
N SER A 4 -73.80 38.15 47.69
CA SER A 4 -73.59 36.93 46.90
C SER A 4 -73.65 37.03 45.37
N ARG A 5 -72.48 37.08 44.71
CA ARG A 5 -72.35 36.55 43.34
C ARG A 5 -71.85 35.11 43.43
N THR A 6 -72.76 34.21 43.13
CA THR A 6 -72.60 32.76 43.06
C THR A 6 -71.56 32.38 42.00
N ALA A 7 -70.53 31.65 42.43
CA ALA A 7 -69.65 30.93 41.54
C ALA A 7 -70.45 29.79 40.88
N LYS A 8 -70.69 29.90 39.57
CA LYS A 8 -71.19 28.79 38.76
C LYS A 8 -69.97 27.98 38.33
N GLN A 9 -69.66 26.94 39.11
CA GLN A 9 -68.88 25.81 38.64
C GLN A 9 -69.54 25.27 37.36
N GLY A 10 -68.83 25.37 36.25
CA GLY A 10 -69.08 24.59 35.05
C GLY A 10 -67.98 23.57 34.94
N GLU A 11 -68.24 22.36 35.43
CA GLU A 11 -67.40 21.19 35.18
C GLU A 11 -67.37 20.91 33.68
N GLY A 12 -66.27 21.25 33.03
CA GLY A 12 -65.89 20.69 31.74
C GLY A 12 -64.98 19.52 32.01
N ALA A 13 -65.54 18.38 32.43
CA ALA A 13 -64.80 17.12 32.41
C ALA A 13 -64.27 16.94 30.98
N ALA A 14 -62.96 16.74 30.85
CA ALA A 14 -62.31 16.52 29.57
C ALA A 14 -62.80 15.19 28.98
N ASP A 15 -63.90 15.24 28.22
CA ASP A 15 -64.39 14.14 27.41
C ASP A 15 -63.38 13.90 26.28
N LEU A 16 -62.41 13.01 26.55
CA LEU A 16 -61.55 12.44 25.52
C LEU A 16 -62.44 11.61 24.61
N LYS A 17 -62.86 12.20 23.48
CA LYS A 17 -63.64 11.48 22.49
C LYS A 17 -62.77 10.35 21.95
N SER A 18 -63.36 9.19 21.65
CA SER A 18 -62.64 8.05 21.04
C SER A 18 -61.85 8.45 19.79
N ALA A 19 -62.27 9.51 19.10
CA ALA A 19 -61.54 10.15 18.00
C ALA A 19 -60.16 10.72 18.41
N ASP A 20 -60.02 11.30 19.60
CA ASP A 20 -58.74 11.85 20.08
C ASP A 20 -57.76 10.74 20.47
N LEU A 21 -58.27 9.65 21.05
CA LEU A 21 -57.48 8.45 21.31
C LEU A 21 -57.04 7.76 20.01
N LEU A 22 -57.92 7.67 19.01
CA LEU A 22 -57.58 7.13 17.69
C LEU A 22 -56.54 8.01 16.99
N LEU A 23 -56.67 9.34 17.05
CA LEU A 23 -55.71 10.27 16.49
C LEU A 23 -54.35 10.15 17.18
N ALA A 24 -54.33 10.04 18.52
CA ALA A 24 -53.10 9.86 19.28
C ALA A 24 -52.40 8.54 18.92
N VAL A 25 -53.14 7.42 18.82
CA VAL A 25 -52.58 6.12 18.41
C VAL A 25 -52.06 6.17 16.97
N LEU A 26 -52.77 6.85 16.06
CA LEU A 26 -52.35 7.00 14.67
C LEU A 26 -51.07 7.85 14.54
N LEU A 27 -50.96 8.91 15.34
CA LEU A 27 -49.74 9.74 15.42
C LEU A 27 -48.55 8.92 15.93
N HIS A 28 -48.74 8.13 16.98
CA HIS A 28 -47.68 7.27 17.52
C HIS A 28 -47.25 6.20 16.51
N LEU A 29 -48.20 5.59 15.79
CA LEU A 29 -47.90 4.66 14.70
C LEU A 29 -47.10 5.33 13.58
N LEU A 30 -47.46 6.56 13.19
CA LEU A 30 -46.74 7.32 12.18
C LEU A 30 -45.30 7.62 12.60
N VAL A 31 -45.09 8.04 13.84
CA VAL A 31 -43.72 8.26 14.39
C VAL A 31 -42.92 6.97 14.41
N LEU A 32 -43.54 5.85 14.82
CA LEU A 32 -42.87 4.54 14.86
C LEU A 32 -42.48 4.08 13.44
N ILE A 33 -43.35 4.29 12.45
CA ILE A 33 -43.04 4.00 11.03
C ILE A 33 -41.86 4.86 10.55
N ILE A 34 -41.83 6.15 10.87
CA ILE A 34 -40.73 7.05 10.50
C ILE A 34 -39.40 6.56 11.11
N ILE A 35 -39.41 6.16 12.39
CA ILE A 35 -38.23 5.61 13.06
C ILE A 35 -37.77 4.32 12.37
N LEU A 36 -38.69 3.42 12.02
CA LEU A 36 -38.36 2.18 11.32
C LEU A 36 -37.79 2.44 9.92
N VAL A 37 -38.33 3.42 9.18
CA VAL A 37 -37.82 3.82 7.87
C VAL A 37 -36.42 4.40 7.98
N LEU A 38 -36.18 5.29 8.96
CA LEU A 38 -34.85 5.86 9.24
C LEU A 38 -33.85 4.78 9.65
N ALA A 39 -34.24 3.85 10.52
CA ALA A 39 -33.40 2.74 10.95
C ALA A 39 -33.05 1.80 9.77
N TYR A 40 -34.02 1.52 8.90
CA TYR A 40 -33.78 0.74 7.68
C TYR A 40 -32.83 1.46 6.72
N TRP A 41 -32.99 2.77 6.56
CA TRP A 41 -32.12 3.59 5.72
C TRP A 41 -30.69 3.65 6.28
N GLN A 42 -30.51 3.79 7.59
CA GLN A 42 -29.19 3.73 8.23
C GLN A 42 -28.53 2.35 8.10
N GLN A 43 -29.30 1.26 8.15
CA GLN A 43 -28.78 -0.10 7.96
C GLN A 43 -28.38 -0.35 6.50
N ALA A 44 -29.11 0.21 5.53
CA ALA A 44 -28.79 0.11 4.11
C ALA A 44 -27.56 0.93 3.72
N HIS A 45 -27.29 2.05 4.41
CA HIS A 45 -26.10 2.89 4.22
C HIS A 45 -24.97 2.56 5.19
N LYS A 46 -24.72 1.26 5.43
CA LYS A 46 -23.40 0.87 5.96
C LYS A 46 -22.40 1.08 4.84
N ILE A 47 -21.69 2.20 4.92
CA ILE A 47 -20.53 2.51 4.09
C ILE A 47 -19.60 1.29 4.21
N GLU A 48 -19.42 0.55 3.11
CA GLU A 48 -18.40 -0.50 3.06
C GLU A 48 -17.08 0.16 3.49
N PRO A 49 -16.40 -0.34 4.54
CA PRO A 49 -15.08 0.19 4.85
C PRO A 49 -14.26 0.01 3.58
N LEU A 50 -13.66 1.10 3.07
CA LEU A 50 -12.75 1.04 1.93
C LEU A 50 -11.82 -0.15 2.20
N LYS A 51 -11.89 -1.19 1.37
CA LYS A 51 -10.92 -2.29 1.38
C LYS A 51 -9.58 -1.68 1.02
N ARG A 52 -8.93 -1.10 2.03
CA ARG A 52 -7.53 -0.77 2.00
C ARG A 52 -6.86 -2.09 1.67
N ILE A 53 -6.16 -2.11 0.56
CA ILE A 53 -5.25 -3.22 0.24
C ILE A 53 -4.20 -3.15 1.34
N GLU A 54 -4.45 -3.83 2.46
CA GLU A 54 -3.46 -4.08 3.47
C GLU A 54 -2.44 -5.01 2.82
N VAL A 55 -1.34 -4.41 2.37
CA VAL A 55 -0.14 -5.17 2.08
C VAL A 55 0.38 -5.65 3.44
N MET A 56 -0.16 -6.77 3.90
CA MET A 56 0.45 -7.51 5.00
C MET A 56 1.87 -7.84 4.58
N MET A 57 2.86 -7.38 5.33
CA MET A 57 4.24 -7.84 5.18
C MET A 57 4.28 -9.28 5.71
N ILE A 58 3.87 -10.24 4.87
CA ILE A 58 3.89 -11.66 5.21
C ILE A 58 5.37 -12.04 5.35
N SER A 59 5.76 -12.59 6.50
CA SER A 59 7.12 -13.11 6.66
C SER A 59 7.37 -14.20 5.60
N ALA A 60 8.58 -14.29 5.05
CA ALA A 60 8.90 -15.31 4.03
C ALA A 60 8.54 -16.75 4.48
N LYS A 61 8.54 -16.98 5.80
CA LYS A 61 8.16 -18.26 6.42
C LYS A 61 6.64 -18.49 6.46
N GLU A 62 5.85 -17.45 6.69
CA GLU A 62 4.38 -17.54 6.59
C GLU A 62 3.91 -17.66 5.14
N LEU A 63 4.58 -16.99 4.20
CA LEU A 63 4.28 -17.15 2.78
C LEU A 63 4.52 -18.60 2.34
N ALA A 64 5.67 -19.17 2.71
CA ALA A 64 5.98 -20.57 2.44
C ALA A 64 4.99 -21.55 3.10
N LYS A 65 4.50 -21.25 4.31
CA LYS A 65 3.51 -22.06 5.01
C LYS A 65 2.13 -21.97 4.34
N LEU A 66 1.70 -20.77 3.91
CA LEU A 66 0.46 -20.59 3.15
C LEU A 66 0.53 -21.28 1.79
N GLU A 67 1.67 -21.19 1.10
CA GLU A 67 1.89 -21.82 -0.20
C GLU A 67 1.90 -23.35 -0.08
N GLN A 68 2.56 -23.91 0.94
CA GLN A 68 2.47 -25.34 1.26
C GLN A 68 1.05 -25.77 1.62
N GLN A 69 0.30 -24.97 2.37
CA GLN A 69 -1.07 -25.28 2.74
C GLN A 69 -2.03 -25.22 1.54
N ALA A 70 -1.79 -24.31 0.58
CA ALA A 70 -2.51 -24.24 -0.68
C ALA A 70 -2.18 -25.44 -1.59
N HIS A 71 -0.92 -25.89 -1.60
CA HIS A 71 -0.48 -27.07 -2.35
C HIS A 71 -1.03 -28.39 -1.78
N ASN A 72 -1.20 -28.47 -0.45
CA ASN A 72 -1.72 -29.65 0.25
C ASN A 72 -3.26 -29.70 0.33
N ARG A 73 -3.98 -28.69 -0.19
CA ARG A 73 -5.43 -28.78 -0.28
C ARG A 73 -5.79 -29.81 -1.37
N PRO A 74 -6.58 -30.86 -1.06
CA PRO A 74 -7.11 -31.74 -2.08
C PRO A 74 -7.94 -30.90 -3.04
N LYS A 75 -7.60 -30.94 -4.34
CA LYS A 75 -8.40 -30.35 -5.40
C LYS A 75 -9.81 -30.93 -5.27
N HIS A 76 -10.76 -30.12 -4.81
CA HIS A 76 -12.17 -30.46 -4.90
C HIS A 76 -12.52 -30.57 -6.38
N THR A 77 -12.49 -31.82 -6.86
CA THR A 77 -13.15 -32.27 -8.07
C THR A 77 -14.64 -32.07 -7.88
N LYS A 78 -15.20 -31.07 -8.57
CA LYS A 78 -16.46 -31.12 -9.32
C LYS A 78 -16.75 -29.71 -9.85
N ALA A 79 -16.13 -29.41 -10.98
CA ALA A 79 -16.71 -28.44 -11.90
C ALA A 79 -18.04 -29.04 -12.37
N ALA A 80 -19.14 -28.49 -11.84
CA ALA A 80 -20.45 -28.70 -12.41
C ALA A 80 -20.43 -28.12 -13.83
N GLU A 81 -20.80 -28.98 -14.77
CA GLU A 81 -20.92 -28.74 -16.19
C GLU A 81 -21.89 -27.58 -16.47
N VAL A 82 -21.34 -26.41 -16.80
CA VAL A 82 -22.12 -25.27 -17.31
C VAL A 82 -22.30 -25.48 -18.80
N LYS A 83 -23.52 -25.87 -19.18
CA LYS A 83 -24.03 -25.94 -20.56
C LYS A 83 -23.69 -24.64 -21.33
N PRO A 84 -23.18 -24.72 -22.57
CA PRO A 84 -22.90 -23.53 -23.37
C PRO A 84 -24.20 -22.83 -23.79
N LYS A 85 -24.36 -21.56 -23.42
CA LYS A 85 -25.39 -20.66 -23.96
C LYS A 85 -25.09 -20.34 -25.44
N PRO A 86 -26.10 -20.15 -26.30
CA PRO A 86 -25.90 -19.91 -27.73
C PRO A 86 -25.23 -18.56 -27.99
N VAL A 87 -24.17 -18.57 -28.79
CA VAL A 87 -23.46 -17.39 -29.28
C VAL A 87 -24.34 -16.64 -30.27
N ILE A 88 -24.82 -15.45 -29.86
CA ILE A 88 -25.40 -14.46 -30.76
C ILE A 88 -24.29 -13.92 -31.67
N LYS A 89 -24.49 -14.11 -32.98
CA LYS A 89 -23.61 -13.66 -34.07
C LYS A 89 -23.58 -12.13 -34.12
N LYS A 90 -22.41 -11.52 -33.91
CA LYS A 90 -22.14 -10.12 -34.27
C LYS A 90 -21.85 -10.02 -35.78
N PRO A 91 -22.38 -9.01 -36.51
CA PRO A 91 -22.12 -8.84 -37.94
C PRO A 91 -20.69 -8.35 -38.21
N LYS A 92 -20.05 -8.90 -39.23
CA LYS A 92 -18.74 -8.49 -39.77
C LYS A 92 -18.82 -7.10 -40.43
N PRO A 93 -17.85 -6.19 -40.21
CA PRO A 93 -17.62 -5.05 -41.10
C PRO A 93 -16.92 -5.52 -42.38
N LYS A 94 -17.41 -5.08 -43.54
CA LYS A 94 -16.84 -5.34 -44.87
C LYS A 94 -15.54 -4.53 -45.10
N PRO A 95 -14.60 -5.04 -45.92
CA PRO A 95 -13.31 -4.41 -46.19
C PRO A 95 -13.41 -3.42 -47.36
N VAL A 96 -12.83 -2.23 -47.20
CA VAL A 96 -12.63 -1.28 -48.31
C VAL A 96 -11.17 -0.84 -48.38
N LYS A 97 -10.47 -1.52 -49.32
CA LYS A 97 -9.52 -1.02 -50.32
C LYS A 97 -8.44 -0.01 -49.94
N LYS A 98 -7.20 -0.54 -49.98
CA LYS A 98 -5.99 -0.03 -50.69
C LYS A 98 -6.04 1.41 -51.22
N ALA A 99 -5.10 2.22 -50.73
CA ALA A 99 -4.28 3.10 -51.56
C ALA A 99 -2.85 3.21 -50.98
N LYS A 100 -1.87 2.68 -51.72
CA LYS A 100 -0.47 3.16 -51.75
C LYS A 100 -0.34 3.82 -53.14
N PRO A 101 0.42 4.92 -53.31
CA PRO A 101 1.88 4.81 -53.48
C PRO A 101 2.70 5.96 -52.86
N VAL A 102 3.81 5.64 -52.18
CA VAL A 102 5.21 5.88 -52.60
C VAL A 102 5.68 7.33 -52.40
N VAL A 103 6.54 7.54 -51.38
CA VAL A 103 7.86 8.18 -51.54
C VAL A 103 8.86 7.46 -50.63
N LYS A 104 9.85 6.79 -51.23
CA LYS A 104 11.11 6.32 -50.59
C LYS A 104 12.18 7.43 -50.75
N PRO A 105 13.46 7.21 -50.39
CA PRO A 105 14.04 7.30 -49.05
C PRO A 105 15.20 8.35 -49.03
N LYS A 106 15.59 8.86 -47.86
CA LYS A 106 16.96 9.38 -47.67
C LYS A 106 17.57 8.79 -46.39
N PRO A 107 18.56 7.89 -46.51
CA PRO A 107 19.44 7.48 -45.43
C PRO A 107 20.70 8.38 -45.39
N VAL A 108 21.60 8.07 -44.45
CA VAL A 108 22.92 8.70 -44.16
C VAL A 108 22.76 9.94 -43.26
N VAL A 109 23.29 10.01 -42.02
CA VAL A 109 24.71 9.97 -41.64
C VAL A 109 24.94 9.52 -40.18
N LYS A 110 25.79 8.51 -39.99
CA LYS A 110 26.89 8.41 -39.01
C LYS A 110 28.03 7.70 -39.76
N PRO A 111 29.32 7.73 -39.38
CA PRO A 111 30.04 8.50 -38.35
C PRO A 111 31.31 9.19 -38.91
N LYS A 112 32.02 10.01 -38.12
CA LYS A 112 33.50 10.12 -38.17
C LYS A 112 34.08 10.88 -36.97
N PRO A 113 34.95 10.23 -36.18
CA PRO A 113 36.02 10.85 -35.43
C PRO A 113 37.35 10.66 -36.19
N VAL A 114 38.01 11.77 -36.55
CA VAL A 114 39.39 11.86 -37.05
C VAL A 114 39.85 13.28 -36.64
N ALA A 115 41.01 13.57 -36.06
CA ALA A 115 42.34 13.03 -36.32
C ALA A 115 43.32 13.36 -35.17
N LYS A 116 44.26 12.45 -34.89
CA LYS A 116 45.65 12.77 -34.46
C LYS A 116 46.43 13.30 -35.69
N PRO A 117 47.53 14.08 -35.57
CA PRO A 117 48.86 13.45 -35.46
C PRO A 117 50.03 14.25 -34.82
N LYS A 118 50.90 13.50 -34.11
CA LYS A 118 52.40 13.53 -34.05
C LYS A 118 53.08 14.78 -33.44
N ALA A 119 54.21 14.72 -32.71
CA ALA A 119 55.45 13.95 -32.88
C ALA A 119 56.26 13.85 -31.54
N VAL A 120 56.88 12.70 -31.19
CA VAL A 120 58.35 12.37 -31.23
C VAL A 120 59.14 13.13 -30.14
N VAL A 121 59.85 12.49 -29.17
CA VAL A 121 61.14 11.78 -29.29
C VAL A 121 61.32 10.68 -28.19
N LYS A 122 62.02 9.61 -28.57
CA LYS A 122 62.55 8.40 -27.86
C LYS A 122 63.88 8.74 -27.09
N PRO A 123 64.77 7.80 -26.65
CA PRO A 123 64.69 6.62 -25.74
C PRO A 123 65.93 6.42 -24.80
N ALA A 124 65.82 5.57 -23.76
CA ALA A 124 66.92 4.72 -23.21
C ALA A 124 66.26 3.58 -22.37
N ALA A 125 66.32 2.26 -22.67
CA ALA A 125 67.45 1.30 -22.67
C ALA A 125 68.16 1.22 -21.30
N LYS A 126 68.35 0.09 -20.57
CA LYS A 126 68.13 -1.37 -20.74
C LYS A 126 68.45 -2.07 -19.35
N PRO A 127 68.60 -3.41 -19.16
CA PRO A 127 67.77 -4.25 -18.25
C PRO A 127 68.56 -5.09 -17.18
N HIS A 128 67.88 -6.07 -16.52
CA HIS A 128 68.35 -7.31 -15.81
C HIS A 128 67.82 -7.41 -14.34
N THR A 129 67.41 -8.54 -13.71
CA THR A 129 67.38 -10.00 -13.99
C THR A 129 66.60 -10.73 -12.85
N LYS A 130 65.95 -11.88 -13.18
CA LYS A 130 65.54 -13.10 -12.39
C LYS A 130 65.12 -12.94 -10.90
N THR A 131 64.04 -13.58 -10.42
CA THR A 131 64.02 -15.02 -10.05
C THR A 131 62.62 -15.65 -9.99
N ILE A 132 62.55 -16.89 -10.48
CA ILE A 132 61.48 -17.89 -10.29
C ILE A 132 61.88 -18.78 -9.10
N PRO A 133 60.94 -19.30 -8.31
CA PRO A 133 61.05 -20.69 -7.88
C PRO A 133 59.77 -21.49 -8.19
N LYS A 134 59.93 -22.58 -8.93
CA LYS A 134 59.00 -23.72 -8.98
C LYS A 134 59.72 -24.91 -8.39
N ALA A 135 59.12 -25.57 -7.41
CA ALA A 135 58.83 -27.00 -7.41
C ALA A 135 58.42 -27.41 -5.99
N ASP A 136 57.19 -27.90 -5.84
CA ASP A 136 57.07 -29.22 -5.23
C ASP A 136 55.92 -30.00 -5.86
N LYS A 137 56.22 -31.28 -6.08
CA LYS A 137 55.39 -32.26 -6.79
C LYS A 137 54.72 -33.13 -5.74
N ASN A 138 53.39 -33.09 -5.63
CA ASN A 138 52.57 -34.28 -5.36
C ASN A 138 51.09 -33.93 -5.48
N PHE A 139 50.49 -34.22 -6.64
CA PHE A 139 49.04 -34.24 -6.79
C PHE A 139 48.67 -35.59 -7.41
N ASP A 140 48.16 -36.47 -6.57
CA ASP A 140 47.60 -37.76 -6.98
C ASP A 140 46.07 -37.63 -7.04
N PRO A 141 45.46 -37.61 -8.24
CA PRO A 141 44.03 -37.44 -8.41
C PRO A 141 43.19 -38.69 -8.04
N PHE A 142 43.80 -39.78 -7.55
CA PHE A 142 43.10 -41.02 -7.20
C PHE A 142 43.16 -41.40 -5.71
N ALA A 143 43.59 -40.50 -4.82
CA ALA A 143 43.59 -40.76 -3.38
C ALA A 143 42.14 -40.96 -2.85
N PRO A 144 41.83 -42.09 -2.17
CA PRO A 144 40.50 -42.33 -1.63
C PRO A 144 40.21 -41.37 -0.46
N VAL A 145 39.24 -40.48 -0.65
CA VAL A 145 38.71 -39.61 0.42
C VAL A 145 37.95 -40.46 1.46
N SER A 146 38.68 -40.98 2.43
CA SER A 146 38.09 -41.55 3.64
C SER A 146 38.01 -40.50 4.74
N SER A 147 36.77 -40.20 5.13
CA SER A 147 36.37 -39.86 6.51
C SER A 147 36.95 -38.60 7.15
N SER A 148 36.24 -37.48 6.99
CA SER A 148 36.07 -36.52 8.09
C SER A 148 34.61 -36.05 8.11
N THR A 149 33.74 -36.97 8.49
CA THR A 149 32.58 -36.62 9.30
C THR A 149 33.12 -36.17 10.66
N ASP A 150 32.49 -35.16 11.25
CA ASP A 150 32.74 -34.62 12.58
C ASP A 150 33.77 -33.46 12.65
N ARG A 151 33.27 -32.26 12.33
CA ARG A 151 33.72 -31.06 13.04
C ARG A 151 32.59 -30.02 13.10
N SER A 152 32.07 -29.86 14.31
CA SER A 152 31.53 -28.60 14.84
C SER A 152 30.14 -28.15 14.36
N ALA A 153 29.14 -28.98 14.67
CA ALA A 153 27.79 -28.50 14.97
C ALA A 153 27.76 -27.87 16.38
N THR A 154 28.45 -26.74 16.59
CA THR A 154 28.36 -25.98 17.85
C THR A 154 28.88 -24.57 17.61
N HIS A 155 28.08 -23.71 16.96
CA HIS A 155 28.13 -22.24 17.04
C HIS A 155 27.04 -21.62 16.13
N ALA A 156 25.80 -22.08 16.25
CA ALA A 156 24.62 -21.44 15.62
C ALA A 156 23.49 -21.21 16.64
N GLN A 157 23.83 -21.14 17.93
CA GLN A 157 22.90 -20.93 19.04
C GLN A 157 23.34 -19.75 19.90
N THR A 158 23.60 -18.61 19.29
CA THR A 158 23.66 -17.33 20.02
C THR A 158 23.20 -16.26 19.02
N THR A 159 21.98 -15.73 19.25
CA THR A 159 21.23 -14.64 18.55
C THR A 159 19.75 -14.98 18.29
N ARG A 160 19.25 -16.16 18.67
CA ARG A 160 17.80 -16.48 18.60
C ARG A 160 16.93 -16.20 19.83
N PRO A 161 17.41 -15.83 21.04
CA PRO A 161 16.49 -15.40 22.10
C PRO A 161 15.99 -13.97 21.88
N GLU A 162 16.76 -13.09 21.20
CA GLU A 162 16.33 -11.70 20.96
C GLU A 162 15.21 -11.60 19.91
N LEU A 163 15.26 -12.41 18.85
CA LEU A 163 14.19 -12.46 17.84
C LEU A 163 12.88 -13.06 18.36
N ALA A 164 12.95 -13.89 19.41
CA ALA A 164 11.76 -14.50 20.03
C ALA A 164 11.09 -13.53 21.03
N ASP A 165 11.86 -12.70 21.75
CA ASP A 165 11.31 -11.63 22.58
C ASP A 165 10.70 -10.48 21.77
N LEU A 166 11.23 -10.21 20.56
CA LEU A 166 10.61 -9.27 19.61
C LEU A 166 9.25 -9.75 19.07
N ALA A 167 8.96 -11.06 19.13
CA ALA A 167 7.64 -11.59 18.75
C ALA A 167 6.57 -11.34 19.83
N GLY A 168 6.97 -11.03 21.07
CA GLY A 168 6.07 -10.89 22.22
C GLY A 168 5.37 -9.52 22.37
N LYS A 169 5.79 -8.50 21.62
CA LYS A 169 5.14 -7.18 21.60
C LYS A 169 4.68 -6.79 20.21
N GLN A 170 3.78 -7.59 19.65
CA GLN A 170 3.03 -7.15 18.47
C GLN A 170 2.23 -5.91 18.84
N LEU A 171 2.47 -4.78 18.18
CA LEU A 171 1.49 -3.68 18.23
C LEU A 171 0.15 -4.20 17.74
N SER A 172 -0.91 -3.82 18.46
CA SER A 172 -2.26 -3.99 17.94
C SER A 172 -2.41 -3.27 16.59
N THR A 173 -3.31 -3.76 15.74
CA THR A 173 -3.59 -3.13 14.44
C THR A 173 -4.04 -1.68 14.62
N SER A 174 -4.86 -1.41 15.64
CA SER A 174 -5.33 -0.08 16.00
C SER A 174 -4.20 0.89 16.39
N GLU A 175 -3.19 0.42 17.14
CA GLU A 175 -2.04 1.26 17.46
C GLU A 175 -1.20 1.58 16.22
N LYS A 176 -1.01 0.61 15.31
CA LYS A 176 -0.31 0.85 14.04
C LYS A 176 -1.03 1.90 13.20
N GLU A 177 -2.35 1.75 13.05
CA GLU A 177 -3.19 2.70 12.33
C GLU A 177 -3.13 4.10 12.95
N ARG A 178 -3.12 4.20 14.28
CA ARG A 178 -2.97 5.47 14.98
C ARG A 178 -1.66 6.17 14.61
N TYR A 179 -0.52 5.46 14.63
CA TYR A 179 0.75 6.06 14.24
C TYR A 179 0.79 6.45 12.76
N ILE A 180 0.21 5.62 11.88
CA ILE A 180 0.07 5.95 10.46
C ILE A 180 -0.76 7.23 10.27
N ALA A 181 -1.88 7.36 10.98
CA ALA A 181 -2.73 8.55 10.93
C ALA A 181 -1.98 9.80 11.44
N LEU A 182 -1.18 9.67 12.51
CA LEU A 182 -0.35 10.78 13.01
C LEU A 182 0.70 11.21 11.98
N MET A 183 1.36 10.26 11.31
CA MET A 183 2.30 10.58 10.23
C MET A 183 1.59 11.28 9.07
N GLN A 184 0.42 10.78 8.66
CA GLN A 184 -0.36 11.40 7.60
C GLN A 184 -0.78 12.83 7.94
N ALA A 185 -1.28 13.04 9.18
CA ALA A 185 -1.68 14.35 9.66
C ALA A 185 -0.50 15.33 9.69
N ALA A 186 0.65 14.93 10.25
CA ALA A 186 1.84 15.78 10.29
C ALA A 186 2.29 16.21 8.89
N VAL A 187 2.31 15.29 7.92
CA VAL A 187 2.63 15.65 6.53
C VAL A 187 1.59 16.61 5.96
N GLN A 188 0.30 16.34 6.17
CA GLN A 188 -0.79 17.18 5.66
C GLN A 188 -0.73 18.61 6.21
N GLU A 189 -0.40 18.79 7.48
CA GLU A 189 -0.24 20.12 8.10
C GLU A 189 0.86 20.95 7.42
N HIS A 190 1.92 20.31 6.95
CA HIS A 190 3.01 20.98 6.23
C HIS A 190 2.83 20.99 4.71
N TRP A 191 1.81 20.32 4.18
CA TRP A 191 1.66 20.14 2.74
C TRP A 191 0.99 21.33 2.08
N LYS A 192 1.80 22.11 1.35
CA LYS A 192 1.31 23.17 0.48
C LYS A 192 0.91 22.59 -0.87
N VAL A 193 -0.37 22.30 -1.02
CA VAL A 193 -0.96 21.80 -2.27
C VAL A 193 -1.01 22.97 -3.27
N PRO A 194 -0.30 22.89 -4.42
CA PRO A 194 -0.40 23.93 -5.44
C PRO A 194 -1.82 23.97 -6.02
N ALA A 195 -2.37 25.17 -6.18
CA ALA A 195 -3.65 25.39 -6.86
C ALA A 195 -3.49 25.02 -8.34
N SER A 196 -3.79 23.76 -8.66
CA SER A 196 -3.76 23.27 -10.02
C SER A 196 -5.13 22.72 -10.37
N SER A 197 -5.64 23.11 -11.55
CA SER A 197 -7.00 22.83 -12.03
C SER A 197 -7.18 21.40 -12.54
N GLY A 198 -6.23 20.50 -12.25
CA GLY A 198 -6.24 19.11 -12.67
C GLY A 198 -6.91 18.19 -11.66
N THR A 199 -7.38 17.04 -12.15
CA THR A 199 -7.76 15.91 -11.30
C THR A 199 -6.48 15.19 -10.88
N PHE A 200 -6.15 15.21 -9.59
CA PHE A 200 -4.99 14.47 -9.06
C PHE A 200 -5.40 13.07 -8.65
N THR A 201 -4.48 12.12 -8.82
CA THR A 201 -4.57 10.82 -8.15
C THR A 201 -3.79 10.92 -6.83
N ASP A 202 -4.17 10.13 -5.83
CA ASP A 202 -3.46 10.09 -4.56
C ASP A 202 -2.08 9.43 -4.75
N PRO A 203 -0.96 10.16 -4.59
CA PRO A 203 0.37 9.59 -4.71
C PRO A 203 0.65 8.58 -3.61
N LEU A 204 1.33 7.49 -3.96
CA LEU A 204 1.85 6.49 -3.02
C LEU A 204 3.35 6.73 -2.81
N VAL A 205 3.75 6.89 -1.55
CA VAL A 205 5.14 7.21 -1.19
C VAL A 205 5.68 6.16 -0.22
N GLU A 206 6.84 5.61 -0.55
CA GLU A 206 7.69 4.84 0.36
C GLU A 206 8.57 5.82 1.15
N MET A 207 8.42 5.81 2.47
CA MET A 207 9.29 6.55 3.38
C MET A 207 10.07 5.56 4.25
N LYS A 208 11.38 5.81 4.37
CA LYS A 208 12.23 5.10 5.31
C LYS A 208 12.56 6.02 6.47
N LEU A 209 12.26 5.55 7.67
CA LEU A 209 12.48 6.30 8.90
C LEU A 209 13.72 5.80 9.63
N LEU A 210 14.22 6.60 10.54
CA LEU A 210 15.21 6.27 11.54
C LEU A 210 14.52 6.08 12.91
N PRO A 211 15.14 5.37 13.87
CA PRO A 211 14.53 5.12 15.18
C PRO A 211 14.13 6.37 15.98
N ASN A 212 14.72 7.52 15.66
CA ASN A 212 14.41 8.81 16.25
C ASN A 212 13.24 9.55 15.56
N GLY A 213 12.65 8.97 14.51
CA GLY A 213 11.58 9.59 13.73
C GLY A 213 12.04 10.42 12.53
N ASP A 214 13.35 10.58 12.33
CA ASP A 214 13.88 11.27 11.15
C ASP A 214 13.71 10.44 9.88
N ILE A 215 13.81 11.11 8.74
CA ILE A 215 13.67 10.48 7.42
C ILE A 215 15.05 10.08 6.89
N ALA A 216 15.22 8.78 6.62
CA ALA A 216 16.39 8.26 5.91
C ALA A 216 16.25 8.42 4.38
N SER A 217 15.05 8.18 3.83
CA SER A 217 14.81 8.33 2.39
C SER A 217 13.33 8.45 2.06
N VAL A 218 13.01 9.17 0.98
CA VAL A 218 11.65 9.27 0.43
C VAL A 218 11.68 8.86 -1.03
N LYS A 219 10.77 7.97 -1.43
CA LYS A 219 10.63 7.52 -2.82
C LYS A 219 9.15 7.49 -3.21
N ILE A 220 8.83 8.13 -4.32
CA ILE A 220 7.47 8.08 -4.88
C ILE A 220 7.33 6.76 -5.66
N LEU A 221 6.37 5.93 -5.24
CA LEU A 221 6.03 4.67 -5.90
C LEU A 221 4.98 4.91 -7.00
N GLU A 222 3.96 5.72 -6.70
CA GLU A 222 2.93 6.13 -7.64
C GLU A 222 2.85 7.66 -7.63
N SER A 223 3.03 8.28 -8.80
CA SER A 223 2.92 9.73 -8.98
C SER A 223 1.46 10.17 -8.94
N SER A 224 1.21 11.37 -8.44
CA SER A 224 -0.12 12.01 -8.45
C SER A 224 -0.61 12.42 -9.84
N GLY A 225 0.26 12.33 -10.86
CA GLY A 225 0.04 12.85 -12.21
C GLY A 225 0.56 14.28 -12.39
N SER A 226 1.09 14.91 -11.34
CA SER A 226 1.70 16.25 -11.40
C SER A 226 3.04 16.28 -10.66
N ALA A 227 4.11 16.62 -11.38
CA ALA A 227 5.45 16.75 -10.81
C ALA A 227 5.52 17.84 -9.72
N LEU A 228 4.72 18.90 -9.84
CA LEU A 228 4.69 19.97 -8.83
C LEU A 228 4.05 19.51 -7.52
N LEU A 229 3.00 18.69 -7.60
CA LEU A 229 2.31 18.15 -6.43
C LEU A 229 3.18 17.10 -5.73
N ASP A 230 3.84 16.26 -6.51
CA ASP A 230 4.81 15.27 -6.02
C ASP A 230 5.99 15.94 -5.32
N ALA A 231 6.56 17.00 -5.92
CA ALA A 231 7.64 17.76 -5.33
C ALA A 231 7.22 18.49 -4.04
N SER A 232 5.99 19.03 -3.99
CA SER A 232 5.48 19.66 -2.77
C SER A 232 5.22 18.65 -1.66
N LEU A 233 4.79 17.43 -1.99
CA LEU A 233 4.63 16.34 -1.05
C LEU A 233 5.96 15.90 -0.45
N VAL A 234 6.99 15.70 -1.28
CA VAL A 234 8.34 15.35 -0.78
C VAL A 234 8.86 16.41 0.18
N ARG A 235 8.65 17.69 -0.14
CA ARG A 235 9.02 18.81 0.74
C ARG A 235 8.23 18.80 2.05
N ALA A 236 6.93 18.50 1.99
CA ALA A 236 6.07 18.40 3.17
C ALA A 236 6.50 17.26 4.09
N ILE A 237 6.84 16.11 3.52
CA ILE A 237 7.37 14.96 4.26
C ILE A 237 8.66 15.37 4.98
N GLN A 238 9.61 15.98 4.28
CA GLN A 238 10.86 16.47 4.88
C GLN A 238 10.63 17.51 5.99
N ALA A 239 9.65 18.40 5.83
CA ALA A 239 9.32 19.42 6.82
C ALA A 239 8.58 18.86 8.05
N ALA A 240 7.88 17.73 7.90
CA ALA A 240 7.13 17.09 8.99
C ALA A 240 8.00 16.22 9.91
N ALA A 241 9.26 15.96 9.55
CA ALA A 241 10.18 15.26 10.43
C ALA A 241 10.56 16.13 11.66
N PRO A 242 10.76 15.52 12.84
CA PRO A 242 10.71 14.07 13.11
C PRO A 242 9.29 13.54 13.38
N PHE A 243 9.01 12.32 12.91
CA PHE A 243 7.74 11.63 13.13
C PHE A 243 7.67 10.91 14.48
N GLN A 244 6.49 10.90 15.09
CA GLN A 244 6.25 10.15 16.33
C GLN A 244 6.08 8.67 16.00
N VAL A 245 7.07 7.84 16.39
CA VAL A 245 7.05 6.39 16.19
C VAL A 245 7.41 5.66 17.51
N PRO A 246 6.85 4.46 17.75
CA PRO A 246 7.13 3.72 18.97
C PRO A 246 8.55 3.14 18.95
N ALA A 247 9.39 3.49 19.92
CA ALA A 247 10.78 3.06 19.98
C ALA A 247 10.96 1.53 20.06
N GLN A 248 10.11 0.85 20.83
CA GLN A 248 10.21 -0.61 21.03
C GLN A 248 9.81 -1.42 19.79
N GLN A 249 8.98 -0.86 18.91
CA GLN A 249 8.44 -1.56 17.75
C GLN A 249 8.68 -0.77 16.46
N PHE A 250 9.75 0.01 16.45
CA PHE A 250 10.17 0.86 15.33
C PHE A 250 10.37 0.06 14.04
N GLU A 251 10.78 -1.21 14.13
CA GLU A 251 11.00 -2.06 12.96
C GLU A 251 9.78 -2.17 12.04
N PHE A 252 8.56 -2.11 12.57
CA PHE A 252 7.34 -2.09 11.75
C PHE A 252 7.17 -0.79 10.96
N PHE A 253 7.77 0.31 11.43
CA PHE A 253 7.71 1.65 10.84
C PHE A 253 9.01 2.05 10.15
N ARG A 254 9.99 1.15 10.02
CA ARG A 254 11.24 1.46 9.33
C ARG A 254 11.00 1.80 7.86
N VAL A 255 10.09 1.09 7.20
CA VAL A 255 9.69 1.33 5.82
C VAL A 255 8.16 1.39 5.76
N ASN A 256 7.60 2.55 5.46
CA ASN A 256 6.16 2.75 5.38
C ASN A 256 5.79 3.15 3.96
N ASN A 257 4.71 2.54 3.46
CA ASN A 257 4.08 2.92 2.20
C ASN A 257 2.78 3.64 2.51
N LEU A 258 2.79 4.97 2.40
CA LEU A 258 1.66 5.82 2.75
C LEU A 258 1.11 6.50 1.50
N ARG A 259 -0.21 6.48 1.37
CA ARG A 259 -0.94 7.22 0.34
C ARG A 259 -1.42 8.54 0.93
N PHE A 260 -1.24 9.62 0.18
CA PHE A 260 -1.60 10.96 0.61
C PHE A 260 -2.70 11.53 -0.27
N HIS A 261 -3.75 12.07 0.35
CA HIS A 261 -4.80 12.78 -0.36
C HIS A 261 -4.59 14.29 -0.20
N PRO A 262 -4.50 15.06 -1.29
CA PRO A 262 -4.36 16.51 -1.22
C PRO A 262 -5.65 17.14 -0.69
N LEU A 263 -5.57 17.77 0.48
CA LEU A 263 -6.66 18.55 1.06
C LEU A 263 -6.72 19.90 0.35
N LYS A 264 -7.93 20.33 -0.03
CA LYS A 264 -8.18 21.64 -0.66
C LYS A 264 -8.37 22.73 0.37
#